data_AF-A0A1J8PSC5-F1
#
_entry.id   AF-A0A1J8PSC5-F1
#
_cell.length_a   1.000
_cell.length_b   1.000
_cell.length_c   1.000
_cell.angle_alpha   90.00
_cell.angle_beta   90.00
_cell.angle_gamma   90.00
#
_symmetry.space_group_name_H-M   'P 1'
#
loop_
_entity.id
_entity.type
_entity.pdbx_description
1 polymer ?
#
loop_
_entity_poly.entity_id
_entity_poly.type
_entity_poly.pdbx_seq_one_letter_code
_entity_poly.pdbx_strand_id
1 'polypeptide(L)'
;SRRAYLHLLLTDKTGKVVFESGKTNANGSIVGNDADSDSLSYEPHYDTINNPQQVQIYEAIMVDTENVLTHTLLRAETYRKDNRLLPQGFNKSTANADIAVHGNA
;
A
#
# COMPACT_ATOMS: atom_id res chain seq x y z
N SER A 1 9.07 5.66 6.73
CA SER A 1 7.88 4.89 7.15
C SER A 1 8.14 3.40 6.96
N ARG A 2 7.50 2.50 7.72
CA ARG A 2 7.58 1.04 7.48
C ARG A 2 6.42 0.65 6.57
N ARG A 3 6.70 -0.14 5.51
CA ARG A 3 5.68 -0.69 4.59
C ARG A 3 5.83 -2.20 4.49
N ALA A 4 4.72 -2.87 4.23
CA ALA A 4 4.69 -4.26 3.75
C ALA A 4 3.96 -4.28 2.41
N TYR A 5 4.27 -5.24 1.55
CA TYR A 5 3.58 -5.39 0.26
C TYR A 5 3.50 -6.86 -0.11
N LEU A 6 2.67 -7.20 -1.09
CA LEU A 6 2.54 -8.56 -1.61
C LEU A 6 3.26 -8.69 -2.96
N HIS A 7 4.13 -9.70 -3.09
CA HIS A 7 4.59 -10.20 -4.39
C HIS A 7 3.76 -11.43 -4.75
N LEU A 8 2.88 -11.29 -5.74
CA LEU A 8 2.03 -12.38 -6.22
C LEU A 8 2.67 -12.98 -7.46
N LEU A 9 2.94 -14.28 -7.43
CA LEU A 9 3.46 -15.05 -8.55
C LEU A 9 2.59 -16.29 -8.78
N LEU A 10 1.99 -16.38 -9.96
CA LEU A 10 1.27 -17.56 -10.41
C LEU A 10 2.01 -18.21 -11.57
N THR A 11 2.25 -19.51 -11.46
CA THR A 11 2.91 -20.31 -12.49
C THR A 11 2.02 -21.47 -12.92
N ASP A 12 2.18 -21.90 -14.18
CA ASP A 12 1.59 -23.16 -14.65
C ASP A 12 2.44 -24.38 -14.22
N LYS A 13 1.98 -25.58 -14.57
CA LYS A 13 2.66 -26.84 -14.25
C LYS A 13 4.08 -26.98 -14.83
N THR A 14 4.44 -26.16 -15.81
CA THR A 14 5.78 -26.13 -16.43
C THR A 14 6.70 -25.11 -15.79
N GLY A 15 6.19 -24.32 -14.84
CA GLY A 15 6.91 -23.20 -14.22
C GLY A 15 6.82 -21.90 -15.01
N LYS A 16 6.04 -21.84 -16.08
CA LYS A 16 5.83 -20.60 -16.83
C LYS A 16 4.99 -19.63 -16.01
N VAL A 17 5.46 -18.40 -15.87
CA VAL A 17 4.71 -17.31 -15.23
C VAL A 17 3.47 -16.98 -16.04
N VAL A 18 2.31 -17.06 -15.42
CA VAL A 18 1.01 -16.68 -16.02
C VAL A 18 0.45 -15.39 -15.43
N PHE A 19 0.87 -15.02 -14.22
CA PHE A 19 0.55 -13.75 -13.58
C PHE A 19 1.66 -13.39 -12.60
N GLU A 20 2.09 -12.13 -12.59
CA GLU A 20 3.03 -11.61 -11.61
C GLU A 20 2.69 -10.15 -11.27
N SER A 21 2.53 -9.82 -9.99
CA SER A 21 2.34 -8.45 -9.49
C SER A 21 3.24 -8.18 -8.30
N GLY A 22 3.75 -6.96 -8.18
CA GLY A 22 4.56 -6.55 -7.03
C GLY A 22 5.98 -7.14 -7.03
N LYS A 23 6.51 -7.50 -8.20
CA LYS A 23 7.90 -7.96 -8.31
C LYS A 23 8.86 -6.86 -7.90
N THR A 24 9.87 -7.19 -7.09
CA THR A 24 10.93 -6.23 -6.74
C THR A 24 12.08 -6.27 -7.74
N ASN A 25 12.53 -5.09 -8.17
CA ASN A 25 13.72 -4.90 -8.99
C ASN A 25 14.99 -4.93 -8.13
N ALA A 26 16.15 -5.10 -8.77
CA ALA A 26 17.44 -5.13 -8.07
C ALA A 26 17.75 -3.85 -7.29
N ASN A 27 17.18 -2.71 -7.69
CA ASN A 27 17.31 -1.42 -7.00
C ASN A 27 16.30 -1.23 -5.85
N GLY A 28 15.45 -2.22 -5.57
CA GLY A 28 14.43 -2.17 -4.51
C GLY A 28 13.11 -1.50 -4.90
N SER A 29 12.96 -0.99 -6.13
CA SER A 29 11.65 -0.52 -6.60
C SER A 29 10.72 -1.70 -6.86
N ILE A 30 9.42 -1.47 -6.74
CA ILE A 30 8.39 -2.49 -6.95
C ILE A 30 7.76 -2.22 -8.32
N VAL A 31 7.80 -3.20 -9.21
CA VAL A 31 7.17 -3.11 -10.52
C VAL A 31 5.66 -2.88 -10.35
N GLY A 32 5.16 -1.77 -10.90
CA GLY A 32 3.75 -1.39 -10.80
C GLY A 32 3.39 -0.53 -9.58
N ASN A 33 4.34 -0.17 -8.71
CA ASN A 33 4.07 0.76 -7.62
C ASN A 33 4.03 2.21 -8.15
N ASP A 34 2.87 2.84 -8.11
CA ASP A 34 2.67 4.22 -8.57
C ASP A 34 3.61 5.22 -7.91
N ALA A 35 3.88 5.04 -6.60
CA ALA A 35 4.73 5.96 -5.82
C ALA A 35 6.21 5.96 -6.26
N ASP A 36 6.67 4.90 -6.93
CA ASP A 36 8.03 4.84 -7.48
C ASP A 36 8.15 5.65 -8.79
N SER A 37 7.02 5.95 -9.46
CA SER A 37 6.97 6.74 -10.70
C SER A 37 6.60 8.20 -10.44
N ASP A 38 5.68 8.43 -9.51
CA ASP A 38 5.26 9.76 -9.06
C ASP A 38 5.08 9.75 -7.54
N SER A 39 5.90 10.54 -6.83
CA SER A 39 5.85 10.64 -5.37
C SER A 39 4.53 11.19 -4.80
N LEU A 40 3.70 11.80 -5.65
CA LEU A 40 2.36 12.31 -5.32
C LEU A 40 1.24 11.31 -5.64
N SER A 41 1.59 10.10 -6.06
CA SER A 41 0.67 8.98 -6.31
C SER A 41 0.90 7.84 -5.30
N TYR A 42 -0.10 6.98 -5.15
CA TYR A 42 -0.06 5.84 -4.22
C TYR A 42 -1.08 4.76 -4.60
N GLU A 43 -0.78 3.51 -4.26
CA GLU A 43 -1.70 2.40 -4.48
C GLU A 43 -2.93 2.49 -3.55
N PRO A 44 -4.16 2.26 -4.04
CA PRO A 44 -5.32 2.04 -3.15
C PRO A 44 -5.18 0.71 -2.39
N HIS A 45 -6.13 0.44 -1.50
CA HIS A 45 -6.29 -0.92 -0.99
C HIS A 45 -7.03 -1.77 -2.03
N TYR A 46 -6.48 -2.94 -2.36
CA TYR A 46 -7.09 -3.90 -3.25
C TYR A 46 -7.66 -5.08 -2.45
N ASP A 47 -8.98 -5.27 -2.50
CA ASP A 47 -9.64 -6.50 -2.05
C ASP A 47 -9.38 -7.67 -3.02
N THR A 48 -9.04 -7.35 -4.28
CA THR A 48 -8.76 -8.32 -5.33
C THR A 48 -7.69 -7.77 -6.26
N ILE A 49 -6.65 -8.57 -6.48
CA ILE A 49 -5.58 -8.28 -7.46
C ILE A 49 -5.88 -9.14 -8.69
N ASN A 50 -6.41 -8.51 -9.74
CA ASN A 50 -6.75 -9.18 -11.01
C ASN A 50 -5.96 -8.62 -12.20
N ASN A 51 -5.15 -7.59 -11.97
CA ASN A 51 -4.28 -6.98 -12.95
C ASN A 51 -2.83 -6.97 -12.42
N PRO A 52 -1.82 -7.37 -13.22
CA PRO A 52 -0.39 -7.32 -12.84
C PRO A 52 0.12 -5.94 -12.37
N GLN A 53 -0.55 -4.85 -12.78
CA GLN A 53 -0.22 -3.49 -12.38
C GLN A 53 -0.80 -3.12 -10.99
N GLN A 54 -1.72 -3.91 -10.42
CA GLN A 54 -2.27 -3.63 -9.10
C GLN A 54 -1.34 -4.20 -8.03
N VAL A 55 -0.65 -3.32 -7.31
CA VAL A 55 0.32 -3.72 -6.28
C VAL A 55 -0.25 -3.45 -4.90
N GLN A 56 -0.54 -4.50 -4.13
CA GLN A 56 -1.02 -4.31 -2.76
C GLN A 56 0.12 -3.87 -1.85
N ILE A 57 0.03 -2.63 -1.35
CA ILE A 57 0.96 -2.05 -0.40
C ILE A 57 0.21 -1.64 0.88
N TYR A 58 0.67 -2.18 2.00
CA TYR A 58 0.22 -1.90 3.35
C TYR A 58 1.12 -0.84 3.98
N GLU A 59 0.61 0.39 4.05
CA GLU A 59 1.38 1.57 4.44
C GLU A 59 0.48 2.69 4.94
N ALA A 60 1.11 3.67 5.58
CA ALA A 60 0.48 4.95 5.88
C ALA A 60 0.82 5.96 4.77
N ILE A 61 -0.22 6.55 4.18
CA ILE A 61 -0.16 7.67 3.25
C ILE A 61 -0.73 8.90 3.95
N MET A 62 0.12 9.91 4.11
CA MET A 62 -0.20 11.13 4.85
C MET A 62 -0.35 12.31 3.90
N VAL A 63 -1.12 13.29 4.33
CA VAL A 63 -1.17 14.62 3.72
C VAL A 63 -0.74 15.69 4.72
N ASP A 64 -0.19 16.79 4.21
CA ASP A 64 0.08 17.98 5.00
C ASP A 64 -1.16 18.90 5.10
N THR A 65 -0.98 20.06 5.73
CA THR A 65 -2.04 21.08 5.94
C THR A 65 -2.57 21.71 4.66
N GLU A 66 -1.88 21.53 3.53
CA GLU A 66 -2.34 21.97 2.21
C GLU A 66 -3.02 20.80 1.46
N ASN A 67 -3.25 19.68 2.15
CA ASN A 67 -3.82 18.45 1.62
C ASN A 67 -2.96 17.80 0.51
N VAL A 68 -1.65 18.10 0.49
CA VAL A 68 -0.68 17.53 -0.44
C VAL A 68 -0.05 16.29 0.18
N LEU A 69 0.17 15.23 -0.61
CA LEU A 69 0.82 14.02 -0.10
C LEU A 69 2.19 14.34 0.48
N THR A 70 2.49 13.79 1.64
CA THR A 70 3.78 13.95 2.31
C THR A 70 4.29 12.63 2.85
N HIS A 71 5.59 12.40 2.63
CA HIS A 71 6.33 11.29 3.21
C HIS A 71 7.07 11.71 4.49
N THR A 72 6.98 12.98 4.87
CA THR A 72 7.63 13.55 6.07
C THR A 72 6.66 13.54 7.24
N LEU A 73 6.89 12.66 8.21
CA LEU A 73 6.01 12.51 9.38
C LEU A 73 5.75 13.83 10.13
N LEU A 74 6.76 14.67 10.31
CA LEU A 74 6.61 15.97 10.99
C LEU A 74 5.79 17.01 10.20
N ARG A 75 5.49 16.74 8.93
CA ARG A 75 4.62 17.57 8.08
C ARG A 75 3.23 16.98 7.91
N ALA A 76 2.97 15.79 8.45
CA ALA A 76 1.69 15.14 8.32
C ALA A 76 0.64 15.83 9.21
N GLU A 77 -0.48 16.23 8.61
CA GLU A 77 -1.67 16.67 9.32
C GLU A 77 -2.63 15.50 9.54
N THR A 78 -2.89 14.70 8.50
CA THR A 78 -3.82 13.57 8.56
C THR A 78 -3.45 12.48 7.56
N TYR A 79 -4.13 11.34 7.65
CA TYR A 79 -3.96 10.21 6.74
C TYR A 79 -4.96 10.26 5.59
N ARG A 80 -4.45 10.08 4.38
CA ARG A 80 -5.27 9.77 3.20
C ARG A 80 -5.60 8.28 3.10
N LYS A 81 -4.65 7.43 3.50
CA LYS A 81 -4.78 5.97 3.60
C LYS A 81 -3.95 5.50 4.79
N ASP A 82 -4.49 4.59 5.61
CA ASP A 82 -3.71 3.79 6.54
C ASP A 82 -4.31 2.40 6.60
N ASN A 83 -3.77 1.52 5.76
CA ASN A 83 -4.16 0.12 5.66
C ASN A 83 -3.14 -0.82 6.29
N ARG A 84 -2.24 -0.33 7.15
CA ARG A 84 -1.22 -1.19 7.77
C ARG A 84 -1.87 -2.40 8.46
N LEU A 85 -1.18 -3.53 8.40
CA LEU A 85 -1.67 -4.78 9.00
C LEU A 85 -1.98 -4.57 10.49
N LEU A 86 -3.21 -4.93 10.85
CA LEU A 86 -3.73 -4.69 12.18
C LEU A 86 -3.29 -5.78 13.16
N PRO A 87 -3.07 -5.43 14.44
CA PRO A 87 -2.85 -6.43 15.48
C PRO A 87 -4.03 -7.41 15.59
N GLN A 88 -3.73 -8.63 16.00
CA GLN A 88 -4.77 -9.62 16.28
C GLN A 88 -5.77 -9.08 17.32
N GLY A 89 -7.06 -9.18 17.02
CA GLY A 89 -8.15 -8.70 17.88
C GLY A 89 -8.51 -7.21 17.74
N PHE A 90 -7.83 -6.47 16.86
CA PHE A 90 -8.20 -5.08 16.58
C PHE A 90 -9.58 -4.99 15.94
N ASN A 91 -10.48 -4.21 16.53
CA ASN A 91 -11.82 -3.99 16.00
C ASN A 91 -11.94 -2.59 15.39
N LYS A 92 -12.02 -2.52 14.05
CA LYS A 92 -12.15 -1.27 13.29
C LYS A 92 -13.39 -0.47 13.69
N SER A 93 -14.51 -1.13 14.02
CA SER A 93 -15.77 -0.46 14.34
C SER A 93 -15.78 0.28 15.68
N THR A 94 -14.84 -0.06 16.57
CA THR A 94 -14.75 0.52 17.92
C THR A 94 -13.44 1.26 18.15
N ALA A 95 -12.60 1.39 17.12
CA ALA A 95 -11.31 2.07 17.22
C ALA A 95 -11.54 3.57 17.49
N ASN A 96 -10.75 4.13 18.41
CA ASN A 96 -10.69 5.58 18.56
C ASN A 96 -10.12 6.21 17.27
N ALA A 97 -10.59 7.41 16.92
CA ALA A 97 -10.14 8.15 15.75
C ALA A 97 -8.61 8.26 15.67
N ASP A 98 -7.91 8.41 16.80
CA ASP A 98 -6.45 8.56 16.85
C ASP A 98 -5.67 7.31 16.38
N ILE A 99 -6.33 6.15 16.35
CA ILE A 99 -5.74 4.85 15.96
C ILE A 99 -6.56 4.13 14.89
N ALA A 100 -7.56 4.80 14.32
CA ALA A 100 -8.44 4.22 13.32
C ALA A 100 -7.68 3.96 12.01
N VAL A 101 -8.17 3.00 11.22
CA VAL A 101 -7.73 2.85 9.84
C VAL A 101 -8.30 3.99 8.99
N HIS A 102 -7.58 4.37 7.94
CA HIS A 102 -7.98 5.46 7.05
C HIS A 102 -8.05 5.01 5.59
N GLY A 103 -9.00 5.55 4.83
CA GLY A 103 -9.30 5.11 3.47
C GLY A 103 -10.10 3.80 3.45
N ASN A 104 -10.23 3.17 2.27
CA ASN A 104 -10.85 1.85 2.12
C ASN A 104 -9.92 0.75 2.66
N ALA A 105 -9.59 0.82 3.95
CA ALA A 105 -8.55 0.05 4.61
C ALA A 105 -9.11 -1.01 5.55
#